data_AF-A0A6I1F3W8-F1
#
_entry.id   AF-A0A6I1F3W8-F1
#
_cell.length_a   1.000
_cell.length_b   1.000
_cell.length_c   1.000
_cell.angle_alpha   90.00
_cell.angle_beta   90.00
_cell.angle_gamma   90.00
#
_symmetry.space_group_name_H-M   'P 1'
#
loop_
_entity.id
_entity.type
_entity.pdbx_description
1 polymer ?
#
loop_
_entity_poly.entity_id
_entity_poly.type
_entity_poly.pdbx_seq_one_letter_code
_entity_poly.pdbx_strand_id
1 'polypeptide(L)' 'MQKWFSIILIGLGGYYLIQKRYKFLNSILRSPYIRKYAIRIIMSIPAIRKTMMNNVFGKSKDTIYQ' A
#
# COMPACT_ATOMS: atom_id res chain seq x y z
N MET A 1 26.40 -1.64 23.97
CA MET A 1 25.76 -0.31 23.94
C MET A 1 24.86 -0.09 22.70
N GLN A 2 25.33 -0.25 21.46
CA GLN A 2 24.56 0.10 20.24
C GLN A 2 23.20 -0.64 20.07
N LYS A 3 23.11 -1.92 20.49
CA LYS A 3 21.87 -2.70 20.36
C LYS A 3 20.71 -2.13 21.19
N TRP A 4 21.00 -1.62 22.37
CA TRP A 4 20.02 -1.01 23.28
C TRP A 4 19.45 0.29 22.71
N PHE A 5 20.29 1.13 22.12
CA PHE A 5 19.84 2.33 21.44
C PHE A 5 18.91 2.02 20.27
N SER A 6 19.19 0.98 19.48
CA SER A 6 18.34 0.57 18.37
C SER A 6 16.95 0.12 18.84
N ILE A 7 16.88 -0.65 19.93
CA ILE A 7 15.63 -1.09 20.56
C ILE A 7 14.81 0.08 21.11
N ILE A 8 15.46 1.04 21.77
CA ILE A 8 14.80 2.25 22.28
C ILE A 8 14.29 3.10 21.12
N LEU A 9 15.07 3.22 20.04
CA LEU A 9 14.69 3.99 18.86
C LEU A 9 13.49 3.38 18.13
N ILE A 10 13.43 2.05 18.02
CA ILE A 10 12.29 1.32 17.46
C ILE A 10 11.05 1.50 18.36
N GLY A 11 11.22 1.41 19.68
CA GLY A 11 10.12 1.60 20.63
C GLY A 11 9.54 3.02 20.59
N LEU A 12 10.40 4.05 20.62
CA LEU A 12 9.99 5.45 20.54
C LEU A 12 9.40 5.80 19.17
N GLY A 13 10.02 5.29 18.09
CA GLY A 13 9.51 5.43 16.73
C GLY A 13 8.13 4.81 16.60
N GLY A 14 7.95 3.55 17.03
CA GLY A 14 6.67 2.85 17.03
C GLY A 14 5.60 3.58 17.85
N TYR A 15 5.95 4.07 19.04
CA TYR A 15 5.03 4.84 19.88
C TYR A 15 4.55 6.13 19.20
N TYR A 16 5.47 6.88 18.57
CA TYR A 16 5.13 8.10 17.84
C TYR A 16 4.22 7.82 16.64
N LEU A 17 4.46 6.72 15.93
CA LEU A 17 3.64 6.27 14.80
C LEU A 17 2.20 5.94 15.23
N ILE A 18 2.03 5.29 16.37
CA ILE A 18 0.70 4.95 16.92
C ILE A 18 -0.04 6.21 17.38
N GLN A 19 0.65 7.13 18.07
CA GLN A 19 0.04 8.37 18.54
C GLN A 19 -0.47 9.23 17.37
N LYS A 20 0.26 9.26 16.26
CA LYS A 20 -0.12 9.98 15.03
C LYS A 20 -0.64 9.05 13.93
N ARG A 21 -1.30 7.95 14.31
CA ARG A 21 -1.79 6.90 13.39
C ARG A 21 -2.40 7.44 12.10
N TYR A 22 -3.30 8.42 12.22
CA TYR A 22 -4.02 8.97 11.08
C TYR A 22 -3.15 9.85 10.18
N LYS A 23 -2.26 10.67 10.76
CA LYS A 23 -1.33 11.50 9.98
C LYS A 23 -0.30 10.63 9.27
N PHE A 24 0.18 9.59 9.95
CA PHE A 24 1.12 8.65 9.37
C PHE A 24 0.50 7.84 8.23
N LEU A 25 -0.67 7.23 8.45
CA LEU A 25 -1.39 6.51 7.40
C LEU A 25 -1.71 7.41 6.21
N ASN A 26 -2.14 8.65 6.45
CA ASN A 26 -2.43 9.58 5.36
C ASN A 26 -1.17 9.92 4.55
N SER A 27 -0.02 10.13 5.22
CA SER A 27 1.27 10.33 4.55
C SER A 27 1.71 9.10 3.75
N ILE A 28 1.47 7.89 4.28
CA ILE A 28 1.75 6.62 3.58
C ILE A 28 0.89 6.51 2.32
N LEU A 29 -0.42 6.68 2.47
CA LEU A 29 -1.39 6.52 1.39
C LEU A 29 -1.24 7.62 0.32
N ARG A 30 -0.80 8.81 0.71
CA ARG A 30 -0.50 9.91 -0.21
C ARG A 30 0.77 9.66 -1.04
N SER A 31 1.70 8.85 -0.55
CA SER A 31 2.99 8.65 -1.22
C SER A 31 2.85 7.88 -2.54
N PRO A 32 3.27 8.47 -3.68
CA PRO A 32 3.19 7.80 -4.97
C PRO A 32 4.10 6.56 -5.05
N TYR A 33 5.22 6.59 -4.31
CA TYR A 33 6.15 5.46 -4.23
C TYR A 33 5.52 4.26 -3.53
N ILE A 34 4.92 4.49 -2.36
CA ILE A 34 4.27 3.44 -1.57
C ILE A 34 3.13 2.82 -2.40
N ARG A 35 2.33 3.64 -3.06
CA ARG A 35 1.29 3.18 -3.99
C ARG A 35 1.86 2.31 -5.11
N LYS A 36 2.97 2.70 -5.74
CA LYS A 36 3.61 1.91 -6.79
C LYS A 36 4.08 0.54 -6.28
N TYR A 37 4.70 0.48 -5.10
CA TYR A 37 5.11 -0.78 -4.49
C TYR A 37 3.91 -1.66 -4.13
N ALA A 38 2.89 -1.08 -3.50
CA ALA A 38 1.66 -1.81 -3.16
C ALA A 38 0.99 -2.40 -4.41
N ILE A 39 0.82 -1.61 -5.48
CA ILE A 39 0.25 -2.09 -6.74
C ILE A 39 1.11 -3.20 -7.34
N ARG A 40 2.44 -3.05 -7.34
CA ARG A 40 3.36 -4.07 -7.86
C ARG A 40 3.20 -5.40 -7.12
N ILE A 41 3.07 -5.36 -5.79
CA ILE A 41 2.86 -6.57 -4.96
C ILE A 41 1.49 -7.18 -5.24
N ILE A 42 0.44 -6.37 -5.31
CA ILE A 42 -0.92 -6.87 -5.55
C ILE A 42 -1.06 -7.47 -6.95
N MET A 43 -0.47 -6.81 -7.97
CA MET A 43 -0.53 -7.24 -9.37
C MET A 43 0.39 -8.43 -9.69
N SER A 44 1.31 -8.81 -8.80
CA SER A 44 2.09 -10.04 -8.98
C SER A 44 1.24 -11.29 -8.77
N ILE A 45 0.10 -11.17 -8.09
CA ILE A 45 -0.82 -12.27 -7.81
C ILE A 45 -1.78 -12.43 -9.00
N PRO A 46 -1.74 -13.55 -9.75
CA PRO A 46 -2.48 -13.69 -11.00
C PRO A 46 -4.01 -13.66 -10.82
N ALA A 47 -4.54 -14.23 -9.73
CA ALA A 47 -5.98 -14.21 -9.44
C ALA A 47 -6.49 -12.78 -9.22
N ILE A 48 -5.77 -11.99 -8.41
CA ILE A 48 -6.13 -10.61 -8.11
C ILE A 48 -5.98 -9.74 -9.36
N ARG A 49 -4.88 -9.92 -10.10
CA ARG A 49 -4.64 -9.23 -11.36
C ARG A 49 -5.77 -9.45 -12.37
N LYS A 50 -6.25 -10.68 -12.55
CA LYS A 50 -7.35 -11.01 -13.47
C LYS A 50 -8.64 -10.28 -13.08
N THR A 51 -9.01 -10.32 -11.80
CA THR A 51 -10.21 -9.63 -11.28
C THR A 51 -10.08 -8.12 -11.42
N MET A 52 -8.93 -7.55 -11.09
CA MET A 52 -8.69 -6.11 -11.15
C MET A 52 -8.68 -5.60 -12.60
N MET A 53 -8.03 -6.32 -13.52
CA MET A 53 -8.06 -6.01 -14.95
C MET A 53 -9.48 -6.12 -15.52
N ASN A 54 -10.25 -7.11 -15.11
CA ASN A 54 -11.65 -7.24 -15.54
C ASN A 54 -12.53 -6.11 -14.99
N ASN A 55 -12.32 -5.69 -13.74
CA ASN A 55 -13.12 -4.60 -13.17
C ASN A 55 -12.76 -3.22 -13.76
N VAL A 56 -11.48 -2.97 -14.03
CA VAL A 56 -11.00 -1.68 -14.57
C VAL A 56 -11.23 -1.57 -16.07
N PHE A 57 -10.97 -2.65 -16.82
CA PHE A 57 -11.00 -2.64 -18.29
C PHE A 57 -12.16 -3.46 -18.89
N GLY A 58 -12.80 -4.35 -18.13
CA GLY A 58 -13.87 -5.22 -18.63
C GLY A 58 -15.15 -4.44 -18.98
N LYS A 59 -15.42 -3.32 -18.31
CA LYS A 59 -16.53 -2.41 -18.70
C LYS A 59 -16.42 -1.87 -20.14
N SER A 60 -15.22 -1.89 -20.74
CA SER A 60 -14.99 -1.47 -22.12
C SER A 60 -15.42 -2.52 -23.16
N LYS A 61 -15.63 -3.79 -22.76
CA LYS A 61 -16.03 -4.84 -23.70
C LYS A 61 -17.53 -4.86 -23.94
N ASP A 62 -18.32 -4.42 -22.97
CA ASP A 62 -19.78 -4.45 -23.06
C ASP A 62 -20.35 -3.31 -23.94
N THR A 63 -19.56 -2.28 -24.25
CA THR A 63 -19.97 -1.16 -25.12
C THR A 63 -19.49 -1.28 -26.57
N ILE A 64 -18.69 -2.30 -26.90
CA ILE A 64 -18.20 -2.55 -28.27
C ILE A 64 -18.99 -3.71 -28.94
N TYR A 65 -19.79 -4.44 -28.17
CA TYR A 65 -20.75 -5.44 -28.65
C TYR A 65 -22.20 -5.09 -28.23
N GLN A 66 -22.54 -3.82 -28.28
CA GLN A 66 -23.91 -3.30 -28.33
C GLN A 66 -24.07 -2.49 -29.61
#